data_AF-A0A535QQ72-F1
#
_entry.id   AF-A0A535QQ72-F1
#
_cell.length_a   1.000
_cell.length_b   1.000
_cell.length_c   1.000
_cell.angle_alpha   90.00
_cell.angle_beta   90.00
_cell.angle_gamma   90.00
#
_symmetry.space_group_name_H-M   'P 1'
#
loop_
_entity.id
_entity.type
_entity.pdbx_description
1 polymer ?
#
loop_
_entity_poly.entity_id
_entity_poly.type
_entity_poly.pdbx_seq_one_letter_code
_entity_poly.pdbx_strand_id
1 'polypeptide(L)'
;MLQELVIKVPAPFMGRADVGFSTRYPAQPAQAPLKDVPFFIEGPSGPMRRLQSRLELFRQKRTLIPDAPGEAYSWTDLIPLNDELFILAFRDESLTDAPDDGDSEYRYIVNLVRPLVFPFLKDCVRIGELALRDNIVLAVLDNSRVMAELELRRTQIVPRNGSIVLGDVDAG
;
A
#
# COMPACT_ATOMS: atom_id res chain seq x y z
N MET A 1 -0.56 -14.29 -19.83
CA MET A 1 -1.45 -13.17 -19.43
C MET A 1 -1.42 -13.13 -17.92
N LEU A 2 -1.11 -11.99 -17.31
CA LEU A 2 -1.15 -11.85 -15.87
C LEU A 2 -2.61 -12.00 -15.41
N GLN A 3 -2.88 -12.90 -14.47
CA GLN A 3 -4.20 -13.00 -13.83
C GLN A 3 -4.39 -11.81 -12.87
N GLU A 4 -5.64 -11.43 -12.61
CA GLU A 4 -5.94 -10.37 -11.65
C GLU A 4 -5.61 -10.87 -10.24
N LEU A 5 -4.70 -10.17 -9.56
CA LEU A 5 -4.29 -10.51 -8.19
C LEU A 5 -4.77 -9.45 -7.22
N VAL A 6 -5.25 -9.87 -6.06
CA VAL A 6 -5.65 -8.98 -4.98
C VAL A 6 -4.70 -9.16 -3.81
N ILE A 7 -4.10 -8.08 -3.35
CA ILE A 7 -3.31 -8.06 -2.12
C ILE A 7 -4.18 -7.44 -1.04
N LYS A 8 -4.38 -8.14 0.08
CA LYS A 8 -5.10 -7.65 1.26
C LYS A 8 -4.13 -7.45 2.41
N VAL A 9 -4.16 -6.28 3.03
CA VAL A 9 -3.34 -5.93 4.18
C VAL A 9 -4.25 -5.50 5.32
N PRO A 10 -4.67 -6.43 6.19
CA PRO A 10 -5.47 -6.09 7.36
C PRO A 10 -4.63 -5.37 8.42
N ALA A 11 -5.24 -4.38 9.09
CA ALA A 11 -4.71 -3.78 10.32
C ALA A 11 -3.24 -3.32 10.29
N PRO A 12 -2.73 -2.64 9.24
CA PRO A 12 -1.32 -2.25 9.19
C PRO A 12 -0.97 -1.13 10.20
N PHE A 13 -1.96 -0.40 10.68
CA PHE A 13 -1.78 0.78 11.54
C PHE A 13 -1.82 0.43 13.03
N MET A 14 -1.05 1.17 13.83
CA MET A 14 -1.12 1.10 15.29
C MET A 14 -2.46 1.64 15.80
N GLY A 15 -2.90 1.06 16.93
CA GLY A 15 -4.09 1.49 17.67
C GLY A 15 -5.44 1.13 17.03
N ARG A 16 -5.47 0.51 15.85
CA ARG A 16 -6.70 0.00 15.21
C ARG A 16 -6.48 -1.36 14.56
N ALA A 17 -7.45 -2.26 14.69
CA ALA A 17 -7.46 -3.58 14.05
C ALA A 17 -8.45 -3.67 12.89
N ASP A 18 -9.29 -2.66 12.74
CA ASP A 18 -10.45 -2.59 11.84
C ASP A 18 -10.23 -1.64 10.66
N VAL A 19 -9.03 -1.07 10.53
CA VAL A 19 -8.62 -0.30 9.36
C VAL A 19 -7.64 -1.14 8.55
N GLY A 20 -7.94 -1.37 7.28
CA GLY A 20 -7.09 -2.13 6.37
C GLY A 20 -7.13 -1.56 4.97
N PHE A 21 -6.39 -2.20 4.05
CA PHE A 21 -6.52 -1.89 2.64
C PHE A 21 -6.36 -3.12 1.76
N SER A 22 -6.85 -2.99 0.54
CA SER A 22 -6.57 -3.93 -0.52
C SER A 22 -6.14 -3.21 -1.79
N THR A 23 -5.33 -3.88 -2.61
CA THR A 23 -4.97 -3.39 -3.94
C THR A 23 -5.10 -4.51 -4.96
N ARG A 24 -5.43 -4.14 -6.19
CA ARG A 24 -5.76 -5.06 -7.25
C ARG A 24 -4.81 -4.85 -8.41
N TYR A 25 -3.91 -5.82 -8.61
CA TYR A 25 -3.00 -5.82 -9.74
C TYR A 25 -3.79 -6.11 -11.02
N PRO A 26 -3.80 -5.19 -12.00
CA PRO A 26 -4.59 -5.39 -13.21
C PRO A 26 -4.01 -6.54 -14.04
N ALA A 27 -4.90 -7.39 -14.55
CA ALA A 27 -4.55 -8.33 -15.61
C ALA A 27 -4.12 -7.52 -16.85
N GLN A 28 -2.83 -7.53 -17.19
CA GLN A 28 -2.32 -6.83 -18.35
C GLN A 28 -1.26 -7.64 -19.12
N PRO A 29 -1.11 -7.41 -20.44
CA PRO A 29 0.00 -7.95 -21.21
C PRO A 29 1.34 -7.43 -20.66
N ALA A 30 2.38 -8.27 -20.68
CA ALA A 30 3.72 -7.90 -20.18
C ALA A 30 4.34 -6.67 -20.86
N GLN A 31 3.87 -6.32 -22.07
CA GLN A 31 4.36 -5.18 -22.86
C GLN A 31 3.43 -3.96 -22.83
N ALA A 32 2.35 -3.99 -22.04
CA ALA A 32 1.47 -2.83 -21.89
C ALA A 32 2.00 -1.88 -20.80
N PRO A 33 1.82 -0.55 -20.96
CA PRO A 33 2.12 0.41 -19.88
C PRO A 33 1.40 0.00 -18.59
N LEU A 34 2.08 0.12 -17.45
CA LEU A 34 1.48 -0.17 -16.16
C LEU A 34 0.28 0.77 -15.94
N LYS A 35 -0.91 0.19 -15.79
CA LYS A 35 -2.09 0.99 -15.42
C LYS A 35 -2.00 1.44 -13.96
N ASP A 36 -2.63 2.58 -13.67
CA ASP A 36 -2.90 3.03 -12.30
C ASP A 36 -3.47 1.87 -11.48
N VAL A 37 -2.81 1.56 -10.36
CA VAL A 37 -3.21 0.44 -9.49
C VAL A 37 -3.99 0.97 -8.30
N PRO A 38 -5.31 0.69 -8.19
CA PRO A 38 -6.13 1.24 -7.11
C PRO A 38 -5.84 0.57 -5.78
N PHE A 39 -5.88 1.37 -4.72
CA PHE A 39 -5.91 0.99 -3.33
C PHE A 39 -7.28 1.33 -2.78
N PHE A 40 -7.92 0.35 -2.15
CA PHE A 40 -9.18 0.47 -1.43
C PHE A 40 -8.86 0.41 0.05
N ILE A 41 -9.13 1.49 0.77
CA ILE A 41 -8.86 1.60 2.21
C ILE A 41 -10.18 1.61 2.93
N GLU A 42 -10.35 0.68 3.86
CA GLU A 42 -11.62 0.40 4.52
C GLU A 42 -11.45 0.45 6.03
N GLY A 43 -12.45 0.98 6.72
CA GLY A 43 -12.53 0.96 8.17
C GLY A 43 -13.66 1.85 8.70
N PRO A 44 -13.82 1.97 10.02
CA PRO A 44 -14.90 2.76 10.60
C PRO A 44 -14.67 4.28 10.47
N SER A 45 -15.76 5.04 10.40
CA SER A 45 -15.76 6.49 10.10
C SER A 45 -14.89 7.36 11.01
N GLY A 46 -14.70 6.98 12.28
CA GLY A 46 -13.89 7.73 13.24
C GLY A 46 -12.41 7.78 12.85
N PRO A 47 -11.69 6.65 12.89
CA PRO A 47 -10.31 6.52 12.41
C PRO A 47 -10.12 6.94 10.96
N MET A 48 -11.09 6.63 10.10
CA MET A 48 -11.03 6.94 8.67
C MET A 48 -10.93 8.44 8.43
N ARG A 49 -11.65 9.30 9.17
CA ARG A 49 -11.47 10.77 9.06
C ARG A 49 -10.04 11.22 9.35
N ARG A 50 -9.40 10.64 10.37
CA ARG A 50 -8.00 10.94 10.68
C ARG A 50 -7.10 10.45 9.56
N LEU A 51 -7.30 9.24 9.09
CA LEU A 51 -6.53 8.66 7.99
C LEU A 51 -6.65 9.50 6.70
N GLN A 52 -7.87 9.93 6.35
CA GLN A 52 -8.16 10.78 5.20
C GLN A 52 -7.26 12.01 5.17
N SER A 53 -7.24 12.77 6.29
CA SER A 53 -6.43 13.99 6.40
C SER A 53 -4.93 13.77 6.17
N ARG A 54 -4.43 12.55 6.40
CA ARG A 54 -3.03 12.19 6.19
C ARG A 54 -2.79 11.69 4.76
N LEU A 55 -3.72 10.93 4.20
CA LEU A 55 -3.63 10.44 2.82
C LEU A 55 -3.77 11.57 1.79
N GLU A 56 -4.54 12.62 2.08
CA GLU A 56 -4.66 13.82 1.22
C GLU A 56 -3.31 14.53 1.00
N LEU A 57 -2.31 14.30 1.86
CA LEU A 57 -0.96 14.84 1.70
C LEU A 57 -0.17 14.12 0.59
N PHE A 58 -0.57 12.92 0.17
CA PHE A 58 0.19 12.10 -0.79
C PHE A 58 0.33 12.77 -2.14
N ARG A 59 -0.69 13.55 -2.57
CA ARG A 59 -0.62 14.35 -3.81
C ARG A 59 0.53 15.37 -3.80
N GLN A 60 1.01 15.74 -2.61
CA GLN A 60 2.11 16.68 -2.39
C GLN A 60 3.46 15.97 -2.21
N LYS A 61 3.55 14.65 -2.44
CA LYS A 61 4.77 13.84 -2.24
C LYS A 61 6.03 14.52 -2.76
N ARG A 62 6.02 14.96 -4.03
CA ARG A 62 7.19 15.58 -4.68
C ARG A 62 7.64 16.90 -4.03
N THR A 63 6.75 17.58 -3.32
CA THR A 63 7.07 18.81 -2.59
C THR A 63 7.52 18.52 -1.15
N LEU A 64 6.97 17.48 -0.53
CA LEU A 64 7.22 17.13 0.87
C LEU A 64 8.47 16.27 1.06
N ILE A 65 8.82 15.46 0.06
CA ILE A 65 9.93 14.52 0.10
C ILE A 65 10.74 14.65 -1.19
N PRO A 66 12.08 14.83 -1.10
CA PRO A 66 12.93 14.84 -2.28
C PRO A 66 12.93 13.47 -2.97
N ASP A 67 12.97 13.47 -4.29
CA ASP A 67 13.06 12.23 -5.06
C ASP A 67 14.32 11.44 -4.68
N ALA A 68 14.16 10.14 -4.47
CA ALA A 68 15.24 9.23 -4.15
C ALA A 68 15.29 8.08 -5.18
N PRO A 69 16.46 7.44 -5.38
CA PRO A 69 16.57 6.26 -6.23
C PRO A 69 15.56 5.18 -5.80
N GLY A 70 14.76 4.67 -6.75
CA GLY A 70 13.69 3.71 -6.47
C GLY A 70 12.35 4.33 -6.03
N GLU A 71 12.19 5.66 -6.09
CA GLU A 71 10.93 6.37 -5.82
C GLU A 71 10.31 6.99 -7.09
N ALA A 72 10.46 6.30 -8.23
CA ALA A 72 9.83 6.67 -9.50
C ALA A 72 8.35 6.25 -9.51
N TYR A 73 7.56 6.87 -8.63
CA TYR A 73 6.11 6.67 -8.57
C TYR A 73 5.40 7.90 -8.00
N SER A 74 4.11 8.01 -8.32
CA SER A 74 3.21 9.04 -7.77
C SER A 74 1.88 8.45 -7.30
N TRP A 75 1.12 9.27 -6.58
CA TRP A 75 -0.23 8.94 -6.09
C TRP A 75 -1.26 9.84 -6.75
N THR A 76 -2.43 9.29 -7.07
CA THR A 76 -3.58 10.10 -7.47
C THR A 76 -4.15 10.88 -6.28
N ASP A 77 -5.07 11.79 -6.57
CA ASP A 77 -5.92 12.37 -5.53
C ASP A 77 -6.70 11.27 -4.80
N LEU A 78 -6.92 11.50 -3.50
CA LEU A 78 -7.76 10.66 -2.66
C LEU A 78 -9.23 10.91 -3.01
N ILE A 79 -9.96 9.83 -3.27
CA ILE A 79 -11.39 9.83 -3.58
C ILE A 79 -12.12 9.17 -2.40
N PRO A 80 -12.78 9.94 -1.52
CA PRO A 80 -13.67 9.37 -0.52
C PRO A 80 -14.99 8.94 -1.19
N LEU A 81 -15.30 7.65 -1.20
CA LEU A 81 -16.59 7.16 -1.68
C LEU A 81 -17.68 7.36 -0.62
N ASN A 82 -17.31 7.13 0.64
CA ASN A 82 -18.05 7.49 1.83
C ASN A 82 -17.04 7.70 2.97
N ASP A 83 -17.52 7.79 4.20
CA ASP A 83 -16.71 7.96 5.41
C ASP A 83 -15.99 6.68 5.87
N GLU A 84 -16.25 5.53 5.26
CA GLU A 84 -15.70 4.22 5.60
C GLU A 84 -14.82 3.58 4.50
N LEU A 85 -14.81 4.15 3.29
CA LEU A 85 -14.12 3.64 2.12
C LEU A 85 -13.50 4.77 1.28
N PHE A 86 -12.18 4.72 1.15
CA PHE A 86 -11.41 5.64 0.30
C PHE A 86 -10.68 4.90 -0.81
N ILE A 87 -10.46 5.62 -1.91
CA ILE A 87 -9.70 5.13 -3.06
C ILE A 87 -8.59 6.13 -3.40
N LEU A 88 -7.39 5.62 -3.63
CA LEU A 88 -6.33 6.32 -4.37
C LEU A 88 -5.62 5.30 -5.26
N ALA A 89 -4.88 5.73 -6.26
CA ALA A 89 -4.13 4.82 -7.11
C ALA A 89 -2.63 5.13 -7.10
N PHE A 90 -1.85 4.05 -7.16
CA PHE A 90 -0.42 4.08 -7.39
C PHE A 90 -0.15 4.22 -8.89
N ARG A 91 0.74 5.15 -9.24
CA ARG A 91 1.23 5.34 -10.61
C ARG A 91 2.71 5.02 -10.65
N ASP A 92 3.06 3.98 -11.40
CA ASP A 92 4.46 3.70 -11.69
C ASP A 92 4.97 4.70 -12.73
N GLU A 93 6.04 5.40 -12.38
CA GLU A 93 6.74 6.33 -13.25
C GLU A 93 8.14 5.80 -13.61
N SER A 94 8.44 4.55 -13.23
CA SER A 94 9.65 3.88 -13.66
C SER A 94 9.56 3.53 -15.15
N LEU A 95 10.62 3.86 -15.89
CA LEU A 95 10.81 3.36 -17.24
C LEU A 95 11.29 1.90 -17.11
N THR A 96 10.38 0.93 -17.23
CA THR A 96 10.74 -0.48 -17.05
C THR A 96 11.34 -1.04 -18.35
N ASP A 97 12.67 -1.08 -18.41
CA ASP A 97 13.44 -2.01 -19.26
C ASP A 97 14.17 -2.97 -18.30
N ALA A 98 13.46 -4.01 -17.84
CA ALA A 98 14.09 -5.09 -17.09
C ALA A 98 13.47 -6.43 -17.51
N PRO A 99 14.28 -7.43 -17.89
CA PRO A 99 13.79 -8.73 -18.31
C PRO A 99 13.19 -9.50 -17.13
N ASP A 100 12.06 -10.15 -17.41
CA ASP A 100 11.30 -11.02 -16.53
C ASP A 100 12.06 -12.35 -16.35
N ASP A 101 12.88 -12.45 -15.29
CA ASP A 101 13.54 -13.72 -14.93
C ASP A 101 12.61 -14.50 -13.99
N GLY A 102 11.74 -15.29 -14.60
CA GLY A 102 10.64 -16.02 -13.99
C GLY A 102 11.05 -17.28 -13.23
N ASP A 103 11.94 -17.17 -12.23
CA ASP A 103 12.32 -18.31 -11.41
C ASP A 103 11.78 -18.23 -9.97
N SER A 104 10.75 -19.04 -9.73
CA SER A 104 9.91 -19.23 -8.53
C SER A 104 8.71 -18.29 -8.35
N GLU A 105 7.53 -18.90 -8.18
CA GLU A 105 6.24 -18.25 -7.87
C GLU A 105 6.33 -17.35 -6.62
N TYR A 106 7.11 -17.75 -5.61
CA TYR A 106 7.34 -16.94 -4.42
C TYR A 106 8.13 -15.66 -4.71
N ARG A 107 9.22 -15.72 -5.49
CA ARG A 107 9.96 -14.50 -5.88
C ARG A 107 9.09 -13.58 -6.74
N TYR A 108 8.29 -14.17 -7.62
CA TYR A 108 7.32 -13.45 -8.43
C TYR A 108 6.28 -12.71 -7.55
N ILE A 109 5.67 -13.37 -6.56
CA ILE A 109 4.74 -12.75 -5.61
C ILE A 109 5.43 -11.62 -4.81
N VAL A 110 6.65 -11.86 -4.31
CA VAL A 110 7.42 -10.84 -3.59
C VAL A 110 7.73 -9.64 -4.48
N ASN A 111 8.03 -9.86 -5.75
CA ASN A 111 8.26 -8.82 -6.74
C ASN A 111 6.99 -8.04 -7.11
N LEU A 112 5.79 -8.58 -6.88
CA LEU A 112 4.52 -7.85 -7.03
C LEU A 112 4.13 -7.06 -5.77
N VAL A 113 4.37 -7.63 -4.59
CA VAL A 113 4.00 -7.01 -3.31
C VAL A 113 4.87 -5.80 -3.01
N ARG A 114 6.20 -5.92 -3.18
CA ARG A 114 7.15 -4.84 -2.87
C ARG A 114 6.85 -3.52 -3.59
N PRO A 115 6.66 -3.46 -4.92
CA PRO A 115 6.47 -2.20 -5.63
C PRO A 115 5.14 -1.50 -5.31
N LEU A 116 4.18 -2.17 -4.66
CA LEU A 116 2.89 -1.56 -4.32
C LEU A 116 2.73 -1.30 -2.82
N VAL A 117 2.87 -2.36 -2.02
CA VAL A 117 2.61 -2.31 -0.58
C VAL A 117 3.68 -1.50 0.14
N PHE A 118 4.96 -1.61 -0.26
CA PHE A 118 6.03 -0.89 0.43
C PHE A 118 5.90 0.61 0.19
N PRO A 119 5.74 1.13 -1.05
CA PRO A 119 5.47 2.54 -1.29
C PRO A 119 4.30 3.08 -0.48
N PHE A 120 3.16 2.39 -0.47
CA PHE A 120 1.98 2.86 0.26
C PHE A 120 2.27 3.00 1.76
N LEU A 121 2.74 1.92 2.40
CA LEU A 121 3.03 1.92 3.83
C LEU A 121 4.16 2.88 4.20
N LYS A 122 5.18 2.99 3.35
CA LYS A 122 6.30 3.92 3.52
C LYS A 122 5.82 5.36 3.49
N ASP A 123 4.94 5.73 2.56
CA ASP A 123 4.41 7.09 2.47
C ASP A 123 3.36 7.38 3.55
N CYS A 124 2.63 6.37 4.02
CA CYS A 124 1.80 6.49 5.22
C CYS A 124 2.64 6.96 6.41
N VAL A 125 3.86 6.47 6.55
CA VAL A 125 4.79 6.90 7.61
C VAL A 125 5.46 8.23 7.29
N ARG A 126 6.09 8.35 6.11
CA ARG A 126 6.97 9.50 5.83
C ARG A 126 6.21 10.78 5.53
N ILE A 127 5.07 10.68 4.87
CA ILE A 127 4.21 11.82 4.51
C ILE A 127 3.07 11.92 5.53
N GLY A 128 2.40 10.79 5.77
CA GLY A 128 1.25 10.73 6.65
C GLY A 128 1.62 10.74 8.14
N GLU A 129 2.88 10.56 8.53
CA GLU A 129 3.33 10.41 9.92
C GLU A 129 2.58 9.31 10.71
N LEU A 130 1.92 8.38 10.00
CA LEU A 130 1.12 7.31 10.59
C LEU A 130 2.02 6.26 11.21
N ALA A 131 1.69 5.84 12.42
CA ALA A 131 2.36 4.75 13.10
C ALA A 131 1.87 3.41 12.54
N LEU A 132 2.79 2.59 12.02
CA LEU A 132 2.54 1.22 11.60
C LEU A 132 2.81 0.23 12.72
N ARG A 133 2.13 -0.92 12.69
CA ARG A 133 2.47 -2.06 13.54
C ARG A 133 3.85 -2.60 13.20
N ASP A 134 4.54 -3.21 14.17
CA ASP A 134 5.87 -3.78 13.92
C ASP A 134 5.83 -5.00 12.99
N ASN A 135 4.77 -5.80 13.05
CA ASN A 135 4.49 -6.90 12.14
C ASN A 135 3.21 -6.61 11.35
N ILE A 136 3.31 -6.67 10.03
CA ILE A 136 2.20 -6.41 9.11
C ILE A 136 1.97 -7.68 8.31
N VAL A 137 0.78 -8.25 8.46
CA VAL A 137 0.37 -9.46 7.74
C VAL A 137 -0.33 -9.04 6.45
N LEU A 138 -0.10 -9.79 5.38
CA LEU A 138 -0.83 -9.63 4.13
C LEU A 138 -1.11 -10.96 3.47
N ALA A 139 -2.18 -11.00 2.68
CA ALA A 139 -2.56 -12.15 1.87
C ALA A 139 -2.61 -11.75 0.40
N VAL A 140 -2.12 -12.62 -0.47
CA VAL A 140 -2.22 -12.50 -1.93
C VAL A 140 -3.27 -13.50 -2.41
N LEU A 141 -4.24 -13.01 -3.17
CA LEU A 141 -5.38 -13.78 -3.63
C LEU A 141 -5.45 -13.78 -5.17
N ASP A 142 -5.81 -14.93 -5.73
CA ASP A 142 -6.25 -15.09 -7.12
C ASP A 142 -7.69 -15.62 -7.10
N ASN A 143 -8.63 -14.88 -7.70
CA ASN A 143 -10.04 -15.27 -7.75
C ASN A 143 -10.63 -15.73 -6.39
N SER A 144 -10.29 -15.03 -5.32
CA SER A 144 -10.66 -15.32 -3.91
C SER A 144 -9.93 -16.50 -3.24
N ARG A 145 -9.09 -17.24 -3.97
CA ARG A 145 -8.20 -18.25 -3.40
C ARG A 145 -6.96 -17.58 -2.83
N VAL A 146 -6.62 -17.87 -1.57
CA VAL A 146 -5.35 -17.43 -0.97
C VAL A 146 -4.20 -18.20 -1.63
N MET A 147 -3.32 -17.47 -2.30
CA MET A 147 -2.10 -18.01 -2.91
C MET A 147 -0.93 -18.01 -1.93
N ALA A 148 -0.81 -16.93 -1.15
CA ALA A 148 0.26 -16.77 -0.18
C ALA A 148 -0.17 -15.86 0.97
N GLU A 149 0.37 -16.14 2.15
CA GLU A 149 0.36 -15.24 3.30
C GLU A 149 1.80 -14.82 3.57
N LEU A 150 2.00 -13.52 3.78
CA LEU A 150 3.33 -12.93 4.01
C LEU A 150 3.29 -12.08 5.27
N GLU A 151 4.39 -12.09 6.00
CA GLU A 151 4.62 -11.19 7.13
C GLU A 151 5.74 -10.22 6.75
N LEU A 152 5.46 -8.93 6.90
CA LEU A 152 6.41 -7.84 6.71
C LEU A 152 6.76 -7.25 8.06
N ARG A 153 8.06 -7.05 8.29
CA ARG A 153 8.54 -6.28 9.43
C ARG A 153 8.52 -4.80 9.03
N ARG A 154 7.99 -3.94 9.89
CA ARG A 154 8.00 -2.48 9.68
C ARG A 154 9.39 -1.95 9.30
N THR A 155 10.44 -2.49 9.92
CA THR A 155 11.83 -2.09 9.67
C THR A 155 12.32 -2.40 8.25
N GLN A 156 11.66 -3.30 7.52
CA GLN A 156 11.90 -3.54 6.10
C GLN A 156 11.30 -2.45 5.20
N ILE A 157 10.31 -1.72 5.71
CA ILE A 157 9.57 -0.68 4.99
C ILE A 157 10.16 0.70 5.33
N VAL A 158 10.28 0.99 6.63
CA VAL A 158 10.77 2.27 7.15
C VAL A 158 11.62 2.08 8.42
N PRO A 159 12.78 2.76 8.53
CA PRO A 159 13.64 2.63 9.71
C PRO A 159 13.01 3.29 10.95
N ARG A 160 12.36 4.44 10.78
CA ARG A 160 11.64 5.18 11.82
C ARG A 160 10.14 5.09 11.58
N ASN A 161 9.37 4.86 12.65
CA ASN A 161 7.92 4.81 12.58
C ASN A 161 7.31 6.22 12.64
N GLY A 162 6.03 6.33 12.28
CA GLY A 162 5.25 7.53 12.51
C GLY A 162 4.84 7.66 13.97
N SER A 163 4.36 8.86 14.33
CA SER A 163 3.88 9.20 15.67
C SER A 163 2.35 9.20 15.77
N ILE A 164 1.64 9.26 14.64
CA ILE A 164 0.19 9.39 14.57
C ILE A 164 -0.47 8.02 14.61
N VAL A 165 -1.18 7.72 15.70
CA VAL A 165 -1.97 6.50 15.88
C VAL A 165 -3.41 6.73 15.40
N LEU A 166 -4.06 5.74 14.77
CA LEU A 166 -5.43 5.90 14.22
C LEU A 166 -6.56 5.66 15.23
N GLY A 167 -6.24 5.15 16.42
CA GLY A 167 -7.18 4.97 17.52
C GLY A 167 -6.64 5.57 18.80
N ASP A 168 -7.49 5.58 19.83
CA ASP A 168 -7.00 5.74 21.18
C ASP A 168 -6.10 4.54 21.48
N VAL A 169 -4.91 4.82 22.01
CA VAL A 169 -4.09 3.76 22.60
C VAL A 169 -4.88 3.33 23.83
N ASP A 170 -5.72 2.31 23.70
CA ASP A 170 -6.44 1.78 24.85
C ASP A 170 -5.39 1.48 25.93
N ALA A 171 -5.44 2.30 26.98
CA ALA A 171 -4.73 2.07 28.21
C ALA A 171 -5.19 0.71 28.72
N GLY A 172 -4.24 -0.22 28.82
CA GLY A 172 -4.43 -1.44 29.60
C GLY A 172 -4.76 -1.14 31.05
#